data_AF-A0A9E2PSG8-F1
#
_entry.id   AF-A0A9E2PSG8-F1
#
_cell.length_a   1.000
_cell.length_b   1.000
_cell.length_c   1.000
_cell.angle_alpha   90.00
_cell.angle_beta   90.00
_cell.angle_gamma   90.00
#
_symmetry.space_group_name_H-M   'P 1'
#
loop_
_entity.id
_entity.type
_entity.pdbx_description
1 polymer ?
#
loop_
_entity_poly.entity_id
_entity_poly.type
_entity_poly.pdbx_seq_one_letter_code
_entity_poly.pdbx_strand_id
1 'polypeptide(L)'
;MEFIPLHFADRLTVINPQGTIGVVTLWSKVDYVIERFRQAGVDLNPATSPIAVFGTLYGNGLREMLRNLLYNPQIQTLLICGHDRSGSREELEKFFELGIELVERALVRYKSPMPGVEVKAGRIRETKRMIDDLVQLEQFKNHPELILIGDPQQGEILNNLRNFFSSRLQLPKNVLPRQEVPLPEVEIEHFPSNPRAHQIIRDTPLEAWKELIYLFTRFGRLVTLSKGNRLELQNIKVVVEKPEFETKEKLLAYNFDPDKLRKYQEEILRPERLMDEWSIKGQKTLFHIVRVELRQDETYSYGHRLREYFNIDGLLECALRLKKDPEDRKAYFTLWHNKRDLLKKEGHPCFVSLFFRKFEEKLTLTATFRTHNAMDGWLLNCYGLMAIQNFVAEQIELPVGAITVFSHSISLDPRELDRAMAVVGKRSRSKVFRLDPMGYFRITLDGKEILVEHRFEDVTLREYRGKTAVSLQYQIARDVALSDINHAIYLGRQLAKAEMALKDGREFVQD
;
A
#
# COMPACT_ATOMS: atom_id res chain seq x y z
N MET A 1 -34.98 -12.21 31.87
CA MET A 1 -34.21 -11.29 31.01
C MET A 1 -34.22 -11.90 29.62
N GLU A 2 -34.44 -11.09 28.59
CA GLU A 2 -34.52 -11.56 27.19
C GLU A 2 -33.22 -11.37 26.44
N PHE A 3 -32.98 -12.18 25.43
CA PHE A 3 -31.89 -12.00 24.49
C PHE A 3 -32.22 -10.86 23.54
N ILE A 4 -31.34 -9.87 23.48
CA ILE A 4 -31.43 -8.71 22.60
C ILE A 4 -30.12 -8.62 21.80
N PRO A 5 -30.13 -8.81 20.47
CA PRO A 5 -28.93 -8.69 19.66
C PRO A 5 -28.55 -7.21 19.47
N LEU A 6 -27.41 -6.77 20.01
CA LEU A 6 -26.85 -5.43 19.72
C LEU A 6 -26.25 -5.37 18.32
N HIS A 7 -25.60 -6.46 17.90
CA HIS A 7 -24.90 -6.56 16.63
C HIS A 7 -25.34 -7.80 15.85
N PHE A 8 -25.42 -7.64 14.52
CA PHE A 8 -25.77 -8.71 13.57
C PHE A 8 -27.12 -9.39 13.84
N ALA A 9 -28.14 -8.61 14.24
CA ALA A 9 -29.49 -9.14 14.48
C ALA A 9 -30.06 -9.90 13.26
N ASP A 10 -29.73 -9.46 12.05
CA ASP A 10 -30.10 -10.07 10.77
C ASP A 10 -29.43 -11.44 10.50
N ARG A 11 -28.36 -11.75 11.23
CA ARG A 11 -27.56 -12.99 11.06
C ARG A 11 -27.68 -13.96 12.23
N LEU A 12 -28.43 -13.60 13.26
CA LEU A 12 -28.66 -14.42 14.43
C LEU A 12 -30.04 -15.06 14.36
N THR A 13 -30.10 -16.37 14.61
CA THR A 13 -31.37 -17.10 14.67
C THR A 13 -31.78 -17.25 16.12
N VAL A 14 -32.65 -16.36 16.59
CA VAL A 14 -33.20 -16.39 17.94
C VAL A 14 -34.29 -17.45 18.03
N ILE A 15 -34.19 -18.33 19.03
CA ILE A 15 -35.16 -19.41 19.28
C ILE A 15 -36.08 -18.99 20.43
N ASN A 16 -35.58 -19.01 21.67
CA ASN A 16 -36.29 -18.52 22.84
C ASN A 16 -35.49 -17.38 23.48
N PRO A 17 -35.89 -16.10 23.36
CA PRO A 17 -35.16 -15.00 23.98
C PRO A 17 -34.87 -15.18 25.48
N GLN A 18 -35.68 -15.96 26.20
CA GLN A 18 -35.49 -16.23 27.62
C GLN A 18 -34.53 -17.39 27.93
N GLY A 19 -34.00 -18.07 26.91
CA GLY A 19 -33.03 -19.14 27.03
C GLY A 19 -31.68 -18.69 27.60
N THR A 20 -30.90 -19.63 28.08
CA THR A 20 -29.58 -19.40 28.73
C THR A 20 -28.41 -19.94 27.92
N ILE A 21 -28.68 -20.60 26.79
CA ILE A 21 -27.68 -21.23 25.93
C ILE A 21 -27.56 -20.48 24.60
N GLY A 22 -26.36 -20.02 24.26
CA GLY A 22 -26.01 -19.61 22.90
C GLY A 22 -25.34 -20.75 22.15
N VAL A 23 -25.65 -20.95 20.87
CA VAL A 23 -25.00 -21.96 20.02
C VAL A 23 -24.11 -21.29 18.99
N VAL A 24 -22.83 -21.63 19.02
CA VAL A 24 -21.79 -21.14 18.10
C VAL A 24 -21.52 -22.20 17.05
N THR A 25 -21.88 -21.89 15.81
CA THR A 25 -21.87 -22.84 14.67
C THR A 25 -20.59 -22.80 13.83
N LEU A 26 -19.64 -21.91 14.17
CA LEU A 26 -18.38 -21.73 13.43
C LEU A 26 -18.64 -21.57 11.91
N TRP A 27 -17.98 -22.34 11.04
CA TRP A 27 -18.20 -22.31 9.58
C TRP A 27 -19.41 -23.13 9.10
N SER A 28 -20.06 -23.89 9.99
CA SER A 28 -21.22 -24.70 9.62
C SER A 28 -22.45 -23.81 9.42
N LYS A 29 -23.27 -24.13 8.42
CA LYS A 29 -24.53 -23.40 8.17
C LYS A 29 -25.46 -23.56 9.36
N VAL A 30 -26.03 -22.45 9.84
CA VAL A 30 -26.93 -22.42 11.01
C VAL A 30 -28.10 -23.39 10.85
N ASP A 31 -28.80 -23.35 9.71
CA ASP A 31 -29.93 -24.24 9.44
C ASP A 31 -29.56 -25.72 9.50
N TYR A 32 -28.37 -26.07 9.03
CA TYR A 32 -27.87 -27.45 9.09
C TYR A 32 -27.63 -27.87 10.54
N VAL A 33 -27.02 -27.02 11.37
CA VAL A 33 -26.81 -27.32 12.79
C VAL A 33 -28.14 -27.43 13.54
N ILE A 34 -29.08 -26.51 13.29
CA ILE A 34 -30.44 -26.56 13.86
C ILE A 34 -31.13 -27.89 13.53
N GLU A 35 -31.00 -28.37 12.29
CA GLU A 35 -31.58 -29.65 11.89
C GLU A 35 -30.96 -30.83 12.65
N ARG A 36 -29.65 -30.80 12.94
CA ARG A 36 -29.01 -31.83 13.79
C ARG A 36 -29.54 -31.80 15.23
N PHE A 37 -29.81 -30.60 15.77
CA PHE A 37 -30.44 -30.45 17.09
C PHE A 37 -31.87 -31.01 17.10
N ARG A 38 -32.64 -30.76 16.04
CA ARG A 38 -33.99 -31.33 15.86
C ARG A 38 -33.95 -32.86 15.80
N GLN A 39 -33.02 -33.44 15.04
CA GLN A 39 -32.82 -34.90 14.94
C GLN A 39 -32.36 -35.54 16.26
N ALA A 40 -31.62 -34.79 17.09
CA ALA A 40 -31.25 -35.21 18.43
C ALA A 40 -32.42 -35.16 19.43
N GLY A 41 -33.55 -34.54 19.07
CA GLY A 41 -34.73 -34.38 19.93
C GLY A 41 -34.65 -33.18 20.88
N VAL A 42 -33.82 -32.18 20.56
CA VAL A 42 -33.66 -30.98 21.39
C VAL A 42 -34.89 -30.07 21.24
N ASP A 43 -35.38 -29.53 22.35
CA ASP A 43 -36.47 -28.56 22.35
C ASP A 43 -36.04 -27.24 21.69
N LEU A 44 -36.71 -26.88 20.60
CA LEU A 44 -36.52 -25.63 19.85
C LEU A 44 -37.79 -24.77 19.83
N ASN A 45 -38.74 -25.03 20.75
CA ASN A 45 -39.94 -24.23 20.88
C ASN A 45 -39.59 -22.83 21.42
N PRO A 46 -40.06 -21.73 20.78
CA PRO A 46 -39.77 -20.38 21.22
C PRO A 46 -40.17 -20.03 22.67
N ALA A 47 -41.11 -20.77 23.27
CA ALA A 47 -41.56 -20.55 24.63
C ALA A 47 -40.76 -21.33 25.70
N THR A 48 -40.25 -22.51 25.35
CA THR A 48 -39.72 -23.48 26.34
C THR A 48 -38.26 -23.85 26.10
N SER A 49 -37.73 -23.61 24.91
CA SER A 49 -36.36 -24.01 24.57
C SER A 49 -35.34 -23.37 25.52
N PRO A 50 -34.36 -24.13 26.03
CA PRO A 50 -33.26 -23.54 26.79
C PRO A 50 -32.29 -22.74 25.91
N ILE A 51 -32.41 -22.86 24.57
CA ILE A 51 -31.54 -22.20 23.61
C ILE A 51 -32.08 -20.81 23.31
N ALA A 52 -31.24 -19.81 23.55
CA ALA A 52 -31.53 -18.44 23.21
C ALA A 52 -31.38 -18.15 21.73
N VAL A 53 -30.22 -18.52 21.18
CA VAL A 53 -29.80 -18.04 19.86
C VAL A 53 -28.79 -18.98 19.23
N PHE A 54 -28.85 -19.12 17.91
CA PHE A 54 -27.79 -19.68 17.08
C PHE A 54 -27.08 -18.57 16.30
N GLY A 55 -25.77 -18.66 16.20
CA GLY A 55 -24.95 -17.74 15.41
C GLY A 55 -23.69 -18.40 14.86
N THR A 56 -23.17 -17.86 13.77
CA THR A 56 -21.89 -18.27 13.21
C THR A 56 -20.75 -17.47 13.81
N LEU A 57 -19.60 -18.10 14.04
CA LEU A 57 -18.37 -17.41 14.41
C LEU A 57 -17.25 -17.83 13.44
N TYR A 58 -17.18 -17.12 12.31
CA TYR A 58 -16.07 -17.19 11.38
C TYR A 58 -15.66 -15.76 10.98
N GLY A 59 -14.37 -15.56 10.71
CA GLY A 59 -13.85 -14.24 10.33
C GLY A 59 -13.86 -13.23 11.50
N ASN A 60 -14.40 -12.03 11.26
CA ASN A 60 -14.18 -10.87 12.15
C ASN A 60 -15.20 -10.67 13.28
N GLY A 61 -16.26 -11.49 13.38
CA GLY A 61 -17.41 -11.26 14.26
C GLY A 61 -17.21 -11.43 15.77
N LEU A 62 -16.00 -11.77 16.24
CA LEU A 62 -15.72 -12.02 17.65
C LEU A 62 -15.93 -10.76 18.52
N ARG A 63 -15.55 -9.58 18.01
CA ARG A 63 -15.65 -8.30 18.75
C ARG A 63 -17.10 -7.96 19.06
N GLU A 64 -17.98 -8.22 18.10
CA GLU A 64 -19.42 -8.02 18.18
C GLU A 64 -20.08 -9.07 19.06
N MET A 65 -19.66 -10.34 18.94
CA MET A 65 -20.14 -11.43 19.79
C MET A 65 -19.87 -11.16 21.27
N LEU A 66 -18.65 -10.75 21.64
CA LEU A 66 -18.30 -10.46 23.04
C LEU A 66 -19.18 -9.35 23.63
N ARG A 67 -19.51 -8.32 22.85
CA ARG A 67 -20.43 -7.24 23.24
C ARG A 67 -21.88 -7.73 23.38
N ASN A 68 -22.33 -8.56 22.43
CA ASN A 68 -23.63 -9.22 22.55
C ASN A 68 -23.71 -10.04 23.84
N LEU A 69 -22.66 -10.73 24.25
CA LEU A 69 -22.65 -11.51 25.51
C LEU A 69 -22.66 -10.63 26.76
N LEU A 70 -21.86 -9.55 26.79
CA LEU A 70 -21.90 -8.57 27.89
C LEU A 70 -23.28 -7.91 28.05
N TYR A 71 -23.97 -7.69 26.94
CA TYR A 71 -25.33 -7.15 26.95
C TYR A 71 -26.39 -8.19 27.32
N ASN A 72 -26.08 -9.49 27.20
CA ASN A 72 -27.00 -10.60 27.44
C ASN A 72 -26.45 -11.57 28.50
N PRO A 73 -26.32 -11.12 29.77
CA PRO A 73 -25.71 -11.92 30.82
C PRO A 73 -26.55 -13.14 31.27
N GLN A 74 -27.76 -13.30 30.75
CA GLN A 74 -28.52 -14.53 30.91
C GLN A 74 -27.91 -15.72 30.14
N ILE A 75 -27.07 -15.46 29.13
CA ILE A 75 -26.34 -16.50 28.42
C ILE A 75 -25.22 -17.02 29.33
N GLN A 76 -25.40 -18.24 29.82
CA GLN A 76 -24.49 -18.90 30.76
C GLN A 76 -23.70 -20.02 30.09
N THR A 77 -24.04 -20.39 28.87
CA THR A 77 -23.37 -21.47 28.14
C THR A 77 -23.27 -21.13 26.68
N LEU A 78 -22.08 -21.38 26.12
CA LEU A 78 -21.82 -21.37 24.70
C LEU A 78 -21.56 -22.80 24.23
N LEU A 79 -22.54 -23.38 23.53
CA LEU A 79 -22.37 -24.66 22.87
C LEU A 79 -21.66 -24.45 21.53
N ILE A 80 -20.48 -25.02 21.38
CA ILE A 80 -19.69 -24.95 20.15
C ILE A 80 -19.98 -26.22 19.34
N CYS A 81 -20.73 -26.05 18.24
CA CYS A 81 -21.17 -27.15 17.37
C CYS A 81 -20.99 -26.74 15.90
N GLY A 82 -19.83 -27.06 15.34
CA GLY A 82 -19.46 -26.56 14.02
C GLY A 82 -18.06 -26.98 13.59
N HIS A 83 -17.77 -26.79 12.32
CA HIS A 83 -16.45 -27.03 11.74
C HIS A 83 -15.58 -25.76 11.87
N ASP A 84 -14.39 -25.85 12.47
CA ASP A 84 -13.45 -24.72 12.57
C ASP A 84 -12.42 -24.73 11.43
N ARG A 85 -12.44 -23.70 10.57
CA ARG A 85 -11.42 -23.50 9.53
C ARG A 85 -10.52 -22.30 9.78
N SER A 86 -10.89 -21.43 10.71
CA SER A 86 -10.23 -20.13 10.91
C SER A 86 -9.54 -20.03 12.27
N GLY A 87 -9.62 -21.05 13.11
CA GLY A 87 -9.13 -21.01 14.49
C GLY A 87 -10.06 -20.18 15.39
N SER A 88 -11.28 -19.88 14.96
CA SER A 88 -12.19 -18.99 15.69
C SER A 88 -12.69 -19.62 17.01
N ARG A 89 -12.64 -20.95 17.10
CA ARG A 89 -12.88 -21.66 18.37
C ARG A 89 -11.76 -21.35 19.36
N GLU A 90 -10.51 -21.56 18.95
CA GLU A 90 -9.33 -21.32 19.80
C GLU A 90 -9.26 -19.87 20.26
N GLU A 91 -9.55 -18.90 19.36
CA GLU A 91 -9.63 -17.48 19.72
C GLU A 91 -10.66 -17.18 20.82
N LEU A 92 -11.83 -17.83 20.75
CA LEU A 92 -12.90 -17.67 21.73
C LEU A 92 -12.53 -18.33 23.08
N GLU A 93 -12.00 -19.55 23.04
CA GLU A 93 -11.52 -20.28 24.24
C GLU A 93 -10.43 -19.47 24.96
N LYS A 94 -9.39 -19.04 24.22
CA LYS A 94 -8.28 -18.27 24.78
C LYS A 94 -8.67 -16.90 25.33
N PHE A 95 -9.68 -16.24 24.75
CA PHE A 95 -10.22 -15.01 25.33
C PHE A 95 -10.81 -15.25 26.73
N PHE A 96 -11.62 -16.29 26.90
CA PHE A 96 -12.25 -16.60 28.19
C PHE A 96 -11.28 -17.25 29.20
N GLU A 97 -10.20 -17.89 28.73
CA GLU A 97 -9.15 -18.45 29.59
C GLU A 97 -8.14 -17.40 30.06
N LEU A 98 -7.68 -16.52 29.17
CA LEU A 98 -6.47 -15.71 29.36
C LEU A 98 -6.68 -14.20 29.14
N GLY A 99 -7.82 -13.79 28.57
CA GLY A 99 -8.07 -12.39 28.20
C GLY A 99 -7.13 -11.88 27.10
N ILE A 100 -6.80 -10.59 27.17
CA ILE A 100 -5.95 -9.92 26.18
C ILE A 100 -4.67 -9.35 26.78
N GLU A 101 -3.71 -9.06 25.92
CA GLU A 101 -2.52 -8.24 26.21
C GLU A 101 -2.49 -7.02 25.28
N LEU A 102 -2.09 -5.86 25.81
CA LEU A 102 -2.01 -4.62 25.02
C LEU A 102 -0.80 -4.64 24.06
N VAL A 103 -0.99 -4.09 22.86
CA VAL A 103 0.05 -4.02 21.83
C VAL A 103 0.39 -2.57 21.51
N GLU A 104 1.57 -2.10 21.96
CA GLU A 104 2.00 -0.70 21.82
C GLU A 104 2.18 -0.23 20.36
N ARG A 105 2.49 -1.14 19.43
CA ARG A 105 2.71 -0.82 18.00
C ARG A 105 1.86 -1.71 17.10
N ALA A 106 0.56 -1.69 17.31
CA ALA A 106 -0.36 -2.42 16.46
C ALA A 106 -0.46 -1.78 15.07
N LEU A 107 -0.56 -2.62 14.04
CA LEU A 107 -0.91 -2.20 12.67
C LEU A 107 -2.36 -1.69 12.56
N VAL A 108 -3.18 -2.01 13.57
CA VAL A 108 -4.60 -1.68 13.65
C VAL A 108 -4.77 -0.64 14.77
N ARG A 109 -5.32 0.52 14.44
CA ARG A 109 -5.79 1.52 15.40
C ARG A 109 -7.31 1.56 15.39
N TYR A 110 -7.88 2.17 16.41
CA TYR A 110 -9.32 2.29 16.56
C TYR A 110 -9.68 3.75 16.77
N LYS A 111 -10.68 4.24 16.04
CA LYS A 111 -11.24 5.56 16.31
C LYS A 111 -11.91 5.53 17.69
N SER A 112 -11.71 6.61 18.43
CA SER A 112 -12.40 6.82 19.70
C SER A 112 -13.92 6.83 19.47
N PRO A 113 -14.69 5.95 20.13
CA PRO A 113 -16.15 5.91 19.94
C PRO A 113 -16.86 7.07 20.66
N MET A 114 -16.21 7.70 21.64
CA MET A 114 -16.76 8.80 22.44
C MET A 114 -15.65 9.74 22.94
N PRO A 115 -15.89 11.07 23.05
CA PRO A 115 -14.90 12.02 23.52
C PRO A 115 -14.26 11.60 24.85
N GLY A 116 -12.93 11.57 24.91
CA GLY A 116 -12.16 11.21 26.11
C GLY A 116 -11.88 9.72 26.30
N VAL A 117 -12.39 8.84 25.43
CA VAL A 117 -12.09 7.40 25.48
C VAL A 117 -10.97 7.06 24.50
N GLU A 118 -9.77 6.77 24.99
CA GLU A 118 -8.70 6.21 24.18
C GLU A 118 -8.94 4.70 24.00
N VAL A 119 -8.79 4.19 22.77
CA VAL A 119 -8.91 2.77 22.47
C VAL A 119 -7.58 2.24 21.99
N LYS A 120 -7.09 1.18 22.63
CA LYS A 120 -5.84 0.51 22.27
C LYS A 120 -6.15 -0.82 21.62
N ALA A 121 -5.18 -1.30 20.85
CA ALA A 121 -5.26 -2.63 20.28
C ALA A 121 -4.77 -3.66 21.30
N GLY A 122 -5.60 -4.66 21.56
CA GLY A 122 -5.27 -5.83 22.35
C GLY A 122 -5.16 -7.07 21.49
N ARG A 123 -4.31 -8.00 21.90
CA ARG A 123 -4.18 -9.33 21.30
C ARG A 123 -4.70 -10.36 22.29
N ILE A 124 -5.56 -11.26 21.85
CA ILE A 124 -5.97 -12.41 22.67
C ILE A 124 -4.72 -13.26 22.92
N ARG A 125 -4.39 -13.49 24.19
CA ARG A 125 -3.13 -14.16 24.57
C ARG A 125 -3.02 -15.52 23.88
N GLU A 126 -1.80 -15.86 23.48
CA GLU A 126 -1.47 -17.08 22.73
C GLU A 126 -2.05 -17.19 21.31
N THR A 127 -2.72 -16.16 20.81
CA THR A 127 -3.26 -16.14 19.43
C THR A 127 -2.69 -14.99 18.61
N LYS A 128 -3.02 -14.94 17.31
CA LYS A 128 -2.73 -13.78 16.44
C LYS A 128 -3.91 -12.80 16.36
N ARG A 129 -4.99 -13.05 17.11
CA ARG A 129 -6.24 -12.31 17.00
C ARG A 129 -6.12 -10.97 17.71
N MET A 130 -6.26 -9.90 16.93
CA MET A 130 -6.32 -8.54 17.44
C MET A 130 -7.79 -8.13 17.65
N ILE A 131 -8.07 -7.51 18.79
CA ILE A 131 -9.33 -6.86 19.12
C ILE A 131 -9.06 -5.49 19.76
N ASP A 132 -10.10 -4.71 20.03
CA ASP A 132 -9.98 -3.49 20.83
C ASP A 132 -9.95 -3.82 22.33
N ASP A 133 -9.43 -2.90 23.15
CA ASP A 133 -9.28 -3.09 24.59
C ASP A 133 -10.52 -2.67 25.42
N LEU A 134 -11.66 -2.38 24.78
CA LEU A 134 -12.87 -2.00 25.50
C LEU A 134 -13.64 -3.19 26.09
N VAL A 135 -13.35 -4.40 25.63
CA VAL A 135 -13.92 -5.64 26.16
C VAL A 135 -12.82 -6.48 26.81
N GLN A 136 -12.86 -6.53 28.12
CA GLN A 136 -11.92 -7.22 29.00
C GLN A 136 -12.58 -8.41 29.67
N LEU A 137 -11.79 -9.41 30.04
CA LEU A 137 -12.29 -10.64 30.65
C LEU A 137 -13.00 -10.36 31.98
N GLU A 138 -12.51 -9.38 32.76
CA GLU A 138 -13.01 -9.01 34.08
C GLU A 138 -14.43 -8.40 34.04
N GLN A 139 -14.89 -7.94 32.87
CA GLN A 139 -16.26 -7.44 32.71
C GLN A 139 -17.30 -8.58 32.71
N PHE A 140 -16.88 -9.82 32.42
CA PHE A 140 -17.72 -11.01 32.47
C PHE A 140 -17.80 -11.56 33.90
N LYS A 141 -18.64 -10.94 34.73
CA LYS A 141 -18.84 -11.37 36.14
C LYS A 141 -19.17 -12.86 36.29
N ASN A 142 -19.91 -13.41 35.32
CA ASN A 142 -20.13 -14.84 35.17
C ASN A 142 -19.68 -15.23 33.75
N HIS A 143 -18.56 -15.94 33.65
CA HIS A 143 -18.07 -16.44 32.37
C HIS A 143 -19.06 -17.49 31.83
N PRO A 144 -19.48 -17.41 30.56
CA PRO A 144 -20.25 -18.50 29.97
C PRO A 144 -19.37 -19.75 29.94
N GLU A 145 -19.95 -20.90 30.24
CA GLU A 145 -19.30 -22.19 30.09
C GLU A 145 -19.19 -22.53 28.60
N LEU A 146 -17.97 -22.71 28.09
CA LEU A 146 -17.72 -23.10 26.70
C LEU A 146 -17.73 -24.63 26.63
N ILE A 147 -18.65 -25.19 25.85
CA ILE A 147 -18.81 -26.65 25.74
C ILE A 147 -18.74 -27.04 24.27
N LEU A 148 -17.73 -27.85 23.94
CA LEU A 148 -17.59 -28.43 22.61
C LEU A 148 -18.53 -29.63 22.45
N ILE A 149 -19.46 -29.54 21.51
CA ILE A 149 -20.29 -30.68 21.08
C ILE A 149 -19.60 -31.46 19.95
N GLY A 150 -18.94 -30.76 19.02
CA GLY A 150 -18.21 -31.35 17.89
C GLY A 150 -18.66 -30.87 16.52
N ASP A 151 -18.20 -31.55 15.47
CA ASP A 151 -18.56 -31.25 14.07
C ASP A 151 -19.93 -31.88 13.73
N PRO A 152 -20.91 -31.10 13.22
CA PRO A 152 -22.25 -31.61 12.94
C PRO A 152 -22.32 -32.69 11.84
N GLN A 153 -21.25 -32.91 11.07
CA GLN A 153 -21.15 -34.02 10.10
C GLN A 153 -20.74 -35.35 10.73
N GLN A 154 -20.17 -35.34 11.94
CA GLN A 154 -19.75 -36.57 12.60
C GLN A 154 -20.96 -37.35 13.14
N GLY A 155 -20.87 -38.68 13.12
CA GLY A 155 -21.96 -39.57 13.54
C GLY A 155 -22.30 -39.46 15.04
N GLU A 156 -21.33 -39.11 15.86
CA GLU A 156 -21.47 -39.03 17.33
C GLU A 156 -22.22 -37.78 17.81
N ILE A 157 -22.40 -36.77 16.94
CA ILE A 157 -22.99 -35.48 17.32
C ILE A 157 -24.38 -35.62 17.95
N LEU A 158 -25.21 -36.54 17.44
CA LEU A 158 -26.56 -36.75 17.96
C LEU A 158 -26.54 -37.29 19.39
N ASN A 159 -25.59 -38.17 19.70
CA ASN A 159 -25.41 -38.70 21.04
C ASN A 159 -24.84 -37.63 21.99
N ASN A 160 -23.87 -36.84 21.54
CA ASN A 160 -23.31 -35.75 22.32
C ASN A 160 -24.39 -34.72 22.69
N LEU A 161 -25.24 -34.35 21.74
CA LEU A 161 -26.37 -33.44 21.96
C LEU A 161 -27.38 -34.04 22.94
N ARG A 162 -27.80 -35.30 22.75
CA ARG A 162 -28.73 -35.97 23.67
C ARG A 162 -28.19 -36.00 25.09
N ASN A 163 -26.94 -36.44 25.26
CA ASN A 163 -26.28 -36.53 26.56
C ASN A 163 -26.20 -35.17 27.25
N PHE A 164 -25.84 -34.13 26.50
CA PHE A 164 -25.78 -32.76 27.01
C PHE A 164 -27.16 -32.27 27.49
N PHE A 165 -28.22 -32.42 26.70
CA PHE A 165 -29.54 -31.92 27.07
C PHE A 165 -30.29 -32.83 28.08
N SER A 166 -29.99 -34.12 28.15
CA SER A 166 -30.58 -35.02 29.15
C SER A 166 -30.01 -34.82 30.56
N SER A 167 -28.75 -34.37 30.66
CA SER A 167 -28.04 -34.23 31.93
C SER A 167 -28.17 -32.86 32.58
N ARG A 168 -28.70 -31.85 31.86
CA ARG A 168 -28.67 -30.46 32.31
C ARG A 168 -29.99 -30.03 32.93
N LEU A 169 -29.95 -29.67 34.21
CA LEU A 169 -31.02 -28.93 34.87
C LEU A 169 -31.07 -27.50 34.34
N GLN A 170 -32.26 -26.92 34.19
CA GLN A 170 -32.39 -25.51 33.82
C GLN A 170 -31.61 -24.64 34.80
N LEU A 171 -30.59 -23.93 34.30
CA LEU A 171 -29.82 -23.01 35.13
C LEU A 171 -30.71 -21.84 35.57
N PRO A 172 -30.67 -21.43 36.85
CA PRO A 172 -31.37 -20.25 37.30
C PRO A 172 -30.88 -19.04 36.49
N LYS A 173 -31.82 -18.16 36.10
CA LYS A 173 -31.48 -16.99 35.30
C LYS A 173 -30.62 -16.02 36.12
N ASN A 174 -29.46 -15.66 35.59
CA ASN A 174 -28.70 -14.54 36.13
C ASN A 174 -29.49 -13.24 35.98
N VAL A 175 -29.55 -12.44 37.05
CA VAL A 175 -30.15 -11.10 37.08
C VAL A 175 -29.03 -10.06 37.15
N LEU A 176 -28.02 -10.20 36.29
CA LEU A 176 -26.96 -9.19 36.17
C LEU A 176 -27.43 -8.06 35.25
N PRO A 177 -27.01 -6.80 35.49
CA PRO A 177 -27.32 -5.70 34.59
C PRO A 177 -26.63 -5.90 33.23
N ARG A 178 -27.29 -5.46 32.16
CA ARG A 178 -26.70 -5.45 30.82
C ARG A 178 -25.54 -4.46 30.78
N GLN A 179 -24.46 -4.83 30.11
CA GLN A 179 -23.33 -3.93 29.86
C GLN A 179 -23.29 -3.59 28.37
N GLU A 180 -23.52 -2.33 28.03
CA GLU A 180 -23.38 -1.82 26.67
C GLU A 180 -21.97 -1.27 26.48
N VAL A 181 -21.19 -1.92 25.62
CA VAL A 181 -19.82 -1.53 25.30
C VAL A 181 -19.76 -1.14 23.82
N PRO A 182 -19.32 0.09 23.48
CA PRO A 182 -19.32 0.56 22.10
C PRO A 182 -18.36 -0.26 21.23
N LEU A 183 -18.68 -0.40 19.95
CA LEU A 183 -17.82 -1.04 18.94
C LEU A 183 -17.05 0.05 18.18
N PRO A 184 -15.73 0.21 18.42
CA PRO A 184 -14.98 1.25 17.75
C PRO A 184 -14.67 0.87 16.30
N GLU A 185 -14.70 1.87 15.40
CA GLU A 185 -14.29 1.70 14.01
C GLU A 185 -12.78 1.53 13.92
N VAL A 186 -12.32 0.67 13.01
CA VAL A 186 -10.89 0.54 12.72
C VAL A 186 -10.42 1.79 11.98
N GLU A 187 -9.36 2.42 12.49
CA GLU A 187 -8.66 3.53 11.86
C GLU A 187 -7.46 3.00 11.06
N ILE A 188 -7.51 3.16 9.74
CA ILE A 188 -6.42 2.79 8.84
C ILE A 188 -5.59 4.05 8.59
N GLU A 189 -4.47 4.21 9.31
CA GLU A 189 -3.55 5.35 9.08
C GLU A 189 -2.86 5.27 7.71
N HIS A 190 -2.53 4.05 7.26
CA HIS A 190 -1.96 3.78 5.94
C HIS A 190 -2.24 2.34 5.49
N PHE A 191 -2.26 2.10 4.19
CA PHE A 191 -2.36 0.74 3.64
C PHE A 191 -1.03 -0.02 3.82
N PRO A 192 -1.08 -1.36 3.99
CA PRO A 192 0.14 -2.15 4.10
C PRO A 192 0.94 -2.08 2.79
N SER A 193 2.23 -1.76 2.91
CA SER A 193 3.20 -1.83 1.81
C SER A 193 4.62 -1.96 2.37
N ASN A 194 5.57 -2.37 1.52
CA ASN A 194 6.98 -2.17 1.79
C ASN A 194 7.35 -0.72 1.39
N PRO A 195 7.66 0.17 2.34
CA PRO A 195 7.87 1.60 2.08
C PRO A 195 9.15 1.87 1.25
N ARG A 196 9.95 0.85 0.98
CA ARG A 196 11.21 0.89 0.23
C ARG A 196 11.11 0.33 -1.20
N ALA A 197 9.97 -0.23 -1.58
CA ALA A 197 9.83 -1.03 -2.80
C ALA A 197 9.03 -0.34 -3.91
N HIS A 198 8.77 0.95 -3.78
CA HIS A 198 7.92 1.66 -4.73
C HIS A 198 8.75 2.25 -5.88
N GLN A 199 8.29 1.99 -7.10
CA GLN A 199 8.85 2.55 -8.33
C GLN A 199 7.73 3.24 -9.13
N ILE A 200 8.07 4.39 -9.71
CA ILE A 200 7.18 5.16 -10.58
C ILE A 200 7.87 5.29 -11.93
N ILE A 201 7.14 5.00 -13.01
CA ILE A 201 7.59 5.23 -14.39
C ILE A 201 6.46 5.97 -15.10
N ARG A 202 6.71 7.20 -15.55
CA ARG A 202 5.72 8.03 -16.25
C ARG A 202 6.39 8.79 -17.38
N ASP A 203 5.61 9.16 -18.39
CA ASP A 203 6.12 9.93 -19.52
C ASP A 203 6.54 11.33 -19.08
N THR A 204 5.67 12.04 -18.34
CA THR A 204 5.91 13.46 -18.03
C THR A 204 6.21 13.72 -16.55
N PRO A 205 6.91 14.83 -16.21
CA PRO A 205 7.21 15.19 -14.83
C PRO A 205 5.97 15.32 -13.94
N LEU A 206 4.89 15.91 -14.45
CA LEU A 206 3.67 16.16 -13.68
C LEU A 206 2.93 14.86 -13.36
N GLU A 207 2.84 13.93 -14.31
CA GLU A 207 2.24 12.61 -14.06
C GLU A 207 3.07 11.78 -13.08
N ALA A 208 4.40 11.86 -13.17
CA ALA A 208 5.30 11.24 -12.20
C ALA A 208 5.07 11.77 -10.78
N TRP A 209 4.97 13.09 -10.64
CA TRP A 209 4.68 13.75 -9.36
C TRP A 209 3.29 13.37 -8.82
N LYS A 210 2.25 13.37 -9.66
CA LYS A 210 0.90 12.95 -9.25
C LYS A 210 0.86 11.51 -8.71
N GLU A 211 1.58 10.60 -9.37
CA GLU A 211 1.70 9.22 -8.89
C GLU A 211 2.44 9.15 -7.55
N LEU A 212 3.52 9.94 -7.40
CA LEU A 212 4.27 10.03 -6.15
C LEU A 212 3.37 10.50 -5.00
N ILE A 213 2.60 11.56 -5.20
CA ILE A 213 1.65 12.06 -4.20
C ILE A 213 0.58 11.01 -3.87
N TYR A 214 0.06 10.31 -4.88
CA TYR A 214 -0.87 9.20 -4.66
C TYR A 214 -0.28 8.11 -3.76
N LEU A 215 0.97 7.70 -3.99
CA LEU A 215 1.63 6.72 -3.11
C LEU A 215 1.70 7.22 -1.66
N PHE A 216 1.96 8.49 -1.41
CA PHE A 216 1.95 9.04 -0.05
C PHE A 216 0.58 8.94 0.62
N THR A 217 -0.50 9.28 -0.10
CA THR A 217 -1.87 9.18 0.45
C THR A 217 -2.28 7.76 0.81
N ARG A 218 -1.62 6.74 0.21
CA ARG A 218 -1.92 5.34 0.44
C ARG A 218 -0.95 4.66 1.41
N PHE A 219 0.33 4.99 1.34
CA PHE A 219 1.41 4.16 1.90
C PHE A 219 2.40 4.94 2.77
N GLY A 220 2.27 6.27 2.86
CA GLY A 220 3.14 7.10 3.66
C GLY A 220 3.12 6.66 5.13
N ARG A 221 4.29 6.45 5.72
CA ARG A 221 4.41 6.03 7.12
C ARG A 221 4.72 7.24 8.00
N LEU A 222 3.97 7.40 9.09
CA LEU A 222 4.24 8.46 10.04
C LEU A 222 5.59 8.23 10.73
N VAL A 223 6.47 9.23 10.64
CA VAL A 223 7.76 9.29 11.34
C VAL A 223 7.90 10.65 12.03
N THR A 224 8.58 10.68 13.16
CA THR A 224 8.87 11.92 13.89
C THR A 224 10.31 12.32 13.64
N LEU A 225 10.51 13.47 12.99
CA LEU A 225 11.82 14.06 12.73
C LEU A 225 12.01 15.32 13.58
N SER A 226 13.23 15.87 13.60
CA SER A 226 13.53 17.12 14.32
C SER A 226 12.66 18.31 13.90
N LYS A 227 12.13 18.28 12.66
CA LYS A 227 11.23 19.29 12.09
C LYS A 227 9.74 18.96 12.27
N GLY A 228 9.41 17.98 13.11
CA GLY A 228 8.05 17.52 13.37
C GLY A 228 7.68 16.23 12.62
N ASN A 229 6.40 15.89 12.70
CA ASN A 229 5.85 14.68 12.10
C ASN A 229 5.84 14.77 10.57
N ARG A 230 6.20 13.67 9.91
CA ARG A 230 6.25 13.51 8.45
C ARG A 230 5.64 12.17 8.06
N LEU A 231 4.97 12.12 6.92
CA LEU A 231 4.76 10.86 6.21
C LEU A 231 6.02 10.60 5.36
N GLU A 232 6.65 9.46 5.53
CA GLU A 232 7.89 9.09 4.83
C GLU A 232 7.72 7.83 3.96
N LEU A 233 8.36 7.86 2.80
CA LEU A 233 8.72 6.70 1.99
C LEU A 233 10.23 6.71 1.72
N GLN A 234 10.82 5.54 1.48
CA GLN A 234 12.27 5.40 1.36
C GLN A 234 12.65 4.81 -0.01
N ASN A 235 13.84 5.17 -0.49
CA ASN A 235 14.45 4.65 -1.72
C ASN A 235 13.50 4.65 -2.94
N ILE A 236 12.69 5.69 -3.07
CA ILE A 236 11.75 5.83 -4.18
C ILE A 236 12.54 6.09 -5.46
N LYS A 237 12.31 5.23 -6.47
CA LYS A 237 12.80 5.41 -7.83
C LYS A 237 11.70 5.96 -8.72
N VAL A 238 11.91 7.14 -9.28
CA VAL A 238 11.01 7.73 -10.27
C VAL A 238 11.73 7.87 -11.61
N VAL A 239 11.14 7.36 -12.67
CA VAL A 239 11.63 7.51 -14.05
C VAL A 239 10.65 8.38 -14.82
N VAL A 240 11.16 9.45 -15.42
CA VAL A 240 10.45 10.33 -16.35
C VAL A 240 11.00 10.07 -17.76
N GLU A 241 10.21 9.39 -18.60
CA GLU A 241 10.65 8.92 -19.92
C GLU A 241 10.80 10.06 -20.95
N LYS A 242 9.93 11.08 -20.85
CA LYS A 242 9.88 12.25 -21.74
C LYS A 242 9.94 13.52 -20.88
N PRO A 243 11.14 13.90 -20.42
CA PRO A 243 11.33 15.03 -19.53
C PRO A 243 11.15 16.37 -20.28
N GLU A 244 9.89 16.70 -20.58
CA GLU A 244 9.48 17.89 -21.32
C GLU A 244 8.78 18.90 -20.40
N PHE A 245 8.85 20.19 -20.77
CA PHE A 245 8.23 21.25 -20.00
C PHE A 245 6.70 21.23 -20.20
N GLU A 246 5.93 21.09 -19.12
CA GLU A 246 4.47 21.00 -19.21
C GLU A 246 3.81 22.33 -19.57
N THR A 247 2.65 22.25 -20.22
CA THR A 247 1.85 23.42 -20.57
C THR A 247 1.46 24.23 -19.33
N LYS A 248 1.37 25.56 -19.47
CA LYS A 248 1.00 26.49 -18.40
C LYS A 248 -0.31 26.11 -17.70
N GLU A 249 -1.30 25.69 -18.48
CA GLU A 249 -2.64 25.31 -17.99
C GLU A 249 -2.55 24.11 -17.04
N LYS A 250 -1.81 23.07 -17.42
CA LYS A 250 -1.59 21.88 -16.59
C LYS A 250 -0.88 22.21 -15.27
N LEU A 251 0.17 23.03 -15.31
CA LEU A 251 0.95 23.39 -14.12
C LEU A 251 0.12 24.22 -13.14
N LEU A 252 -0.58 25.24 -13.63
CA LEU A 252 -1.44 26.09 -12.81
C LEU A 252 -2.60 25.30 -12.18
N ALA A 253 -3.13 24.27 -12.85
CA ALA A 253 -4.16 23.40 -12.29
C ALA A 253 -3.74 22.66 -11.01
N TYR A 254 -2.43 22.53 -10.77
CA TYR A 254 -1.83 21.94 -9.57
C TYR A 254 -1.01 22.96 -8.75
N ASN A 255 -1.27 24.25 -8.94
CA ASN A 255 -0.65 25.36 -8.22
C ASN A 255 0.87 25.49 -8.42
N PHE A 256 1.39 25.02 -9.56
CA PHE A 256 2.76 25.30 -9.97
C PHE A 256 2.80 26.49 -10.91
N ASP A 257 3.68 27.44 -10.60
CA ASP A 257 3.92 28.62 -11.41
C ASP A 257 5.02 28.32 -12.44
N PRO A 258 4.70 28.30 -13.75
CA PRO A 258 5.69 28.02 -14.80
C PRO A 258 6.87 29.00 -14.80
N ASP A 259 6.64 30.26 -14.46
CA ASP A 259 7.69 31.28 -14.50
C ASP A 259 8.68 31.07 -13.35
N LYS A 260 8.20 30.63 -12.18
CA LYS A 260 9.07 30.19 -11.08
C LYS A 260 9.89 28.96 -11.44
N LEU A 261 9.29 27.99 -12.15
CA LEU A 261 10.01 26.80 -12.60
C LEU A 261 11.12 27.17 -13.59
N ARG A 262 10.84 28.05 -14.56
CA ARG A 262 11.86 28.55 -15.51
C ARG A 262 12.96 29.32 -14.80
N LYS A 263 12.60 30.22 -13.88
CA LYS A 263 13.57 30.95 -13.08
C LYS A 263 14.49 30.00 -12.31
N TYR A 264 13.94 28.94 -11.72
CA TYR A 264 14.72 27.93 -11.04
C TYR A 264 15.65 27.14 -11.98
N GLN A 265 15.20 26.84 -13.21
CA GLN A 265 16.05 26.23 -14.24
C GLN A 265 17.25 27.11 -14.62
N GLU A 266 17.06 28.43 -14.68
CA GLU A 266 18.18 29.36 -14.87
C GLU A 266 19.10 29.38 -13.65
N GLU A 267 18.54 29.53 -12.44
CA GLU A 267 19.31 29.63 -11.19
C GLU A 267 20.16 28.39 -10.93
N ILE A 268 19.64 27.18 -11.17
CA ILE A 268 20.38 25.94 -10.93
C ILE A 268 21.56 25.76 -11.89
N LEU A 269 21.53 26.41 -13.05
CA LEU A 269 22.62 26.40 -14.03
C LEU A 269 23.65 27.50 -13.78
N ARG A 270 23.35 28.56 -13.01
CA ARG A 270 24.25 29.71 -12.85
C ARG A 270 25.48 29.37 -11.99
N PRO A 271 26.72 29.66 -12.47
CA PRO A 271 27.90 29.75 -11.60
C PRO A 271 27.88 31.09 -10.81
N GLU A 272 28.51 31.15 -9.63
CA GLU A 272 28.42 32.32 -8.74
C GLU A 272 29.53 33.35 -8.98
N ARG A 273 30.72 32.92 -9.45
CA ARG A 273 31.80 33.80 -9.94
C ARG A 273 31.96 33.79 -11.46
N LEU A 274 32.33 34.96 -11.98
CA LEU A 274 33.09 35.09 -13.23
C LEU A 274 34.44 34.42 -13.03
N MET A 275 34.73 33.36 -13.79
CA MET A 275 36.10 32.93 -13.98
C MET A 275 36.67 33.74 -15.13
N ASP A 276 37.58 34.67 -14.82
CA ASP A 276 38.46 35.26 -15.80
C ASP A 276 39.34 34.12 -16.36
N GLU A 277 39.05 33.73 -17.60
CA GLU A 277 39.81 32.75 -18.39
C GLU A 277 40.04 31.36 -17.75
N TRP A 278 39.11 30.42 -17.96
CA TRP A 278 39.44 29.00 -17.82
C TRP A 278 40.00 28.45 -19.14
N SER A 279 41.31 28.23 -19.19
CA SER A 279 41.98 27.48 -20.25
C SER A 279 42.04 26.00 -19.90
N ILE A 280 41.07 25.23 -20.38
CA ILE A 280 41.22 23.77 -20.43
C ILE A 280 41.92 23.46 -21.75
N LYS A 281 43.22 23.09 -21.68
CA LYS A 281 43.98 22.54 -22.82
C LYS A 281 43.82 23.34 -24.14
N GLY A 282 43.83 24.67 -24.07
CA GLY A 282 43.90 25.52 -25.26
C GLY A 282 42.59 25.76 -26.03
N GLN A 283 41.43 25.29 -25.54
CA GLN A 283 40.13 25.70 -26.10
C GLN A 283 39.55 26.88 -25.30
N LYS A 284 39.51 28.06 -25.92
CA LYS A 284 38.88 29.26 -25.37
C LYS A 284 37.38 29.21 -25.63
N THR A 285 36.56 29.19 -24.58
CA THR A 285 35.12 29.45 -24.67
C THR A 285 34.79 30.63 -23.76
N LEU A 286 34.37 31.77 -24.33
CA LEU A 286 33.95 32.94 -23.57
C LEU A 286 32.49 32.77 -23.13
N PHE A 287 32.24 32.77 -21.83
CA PHE A 287 30.90 32.97 -21.29
C PHE A 287 30.86 34.34 -20.59
N HIS A 288 30.06 35.27 -21.12
CA HIS A 288 29.71 36.49 -20.37
C HIS A 288 28.66 36.09 -19.32
N ILE A 289 29.07 35.94 -18.06
CA ILE A 289 28.16 35.62 -16.95
C ILE A 289 28.25 36.75 -15.92
N VAL A 290 27.11 37.28 -15.48
CA VAL A 290 27.07 38.34 -14.46
C VAL A 290 27.27 37.72 -13.07
N ARG A 291 28.17 38.30 -12.27
CA ARG A 291 28.46 37.90 -10.88
C ARG A 291 27.19 37.99 -10.02
N VAL A 292 26.85 36.91 -9.32
CA VAL A 292 25.80 36.90 -8.30
C VAL A 292 26.39 36.22 -7.07
N GLU A 293 26.75 37.02 -6.06
CA GLU A 293 27.18 36.47 -4.77
C GLU A 293 25.98 35.79 -4.09
N LEU A 294 26.22 34.64 -3.42
CA LEU A 294 25.27 34.07 -2.48
C LEU A 294 24.82 35.17 -1.54
N ARG A 295 23.50 35.27 -1.34
CA ARG A 295 22.98 36.20 -0.35
C ARG A 295 23.55 35.84 1.01
N GLN A 296 23.80 36.84 1.85
CA GLN A 296 24.42 36.62 3.16
C GLN A 296 23.61 35.69 4.08
N ASP A 297 22.32 35.50 3.78
CA ASP A 297 21.38 34.60 4.47
C ASP A 297 21.25 33.19 3.81
N GLU A 298 21.89 32.94 2.68
CA GLU A 298 21.89 31.64 2.00
C GLU A 298 23.11 30.80 2.39
N THR A 299 22.86 29.57 2.86
CA THR A 299 23.95 28.69 3.33
C THR A 299 24.59 27.85 2.22
N TYR A 300 23.89 27.65 1.10
CA TYR A 300 24.38 27.04 -0.15
C TYR A 300 23.31 27.14 -1.26
N SER A 301 23.75 27.02 -2.53
CA SER A 301 22.90 26.77 -3.70
C SER A 301 23.34 25.48 -4.42
N TYR A 302 22.45 24.86 -5.22
CA TYR A 302 22.85 23.73 -6.06
C TYR A 302 23.76 24.15 -7.22
N GLY A 303 23.49 25.30 -7.85
CA GLY A 303 24.34 25.85 -8.90
C GLY A 303 25.79 26.00 -8.44
N HIS A 304 26.01 26.59 -7.26
CA HIS A 304 27.35 26.66 -6.66
C HIS A 304 28.02 25.31 -6.49
N ARG A 305 27.30 24.34 -5.90
CA ARG A 305 27.83 22.99 -5.66
C ARG A 305 28.19 22.26 -6.95
N LEU A 306 27.46 22.51 -8.02
CA LEU A 306 27.67 21.89 -9.33
C LEU A 306 28.78 22.54 -10.13
N ARG A 307 28.91 23.86 -10.06
CA ARG A 307 29.70 24.64 -11.02
C ARG A 307 30.99 25.22 -10.44
N GLU A 308 31.10 25.38 -9.12
CA GLU A 308 32.19 26.19 -8.54
C GLU A 308 32.75 25.66 -7.21
N TYR A 309 31.92 25.15 -6.30
CA TYR A 309 32.30 24.84 -4.91
C TYR A 309 33.56 23.97 -4.76
N PHE A 310 33.77 23.02 -5.69
CA PHE A 310 34.91 22.10 -5.68
C PHE A 310 36.08 22.60 -6.54
N ASN A 311 36.10 23.89 -6.90
CA ASN A 311 37.01 24.49 -7.89
C ASN A 311 36.97 23.79 -9.25
N ILE A 312 35.79 23.32 -9.64
CA ILE A 312 35.55 22.58 -10.88
C ILE A 312 34.13 22.86 -11.35
N ASP A 313 33.98 23.08 -12.65
CA ASP A 313 32.67 23.07 -13.29
C ASP A 313 32.26 21.62 -13.61
N GLY A 314 31.56 20.99 -12.67
CA GLY A 314 31.19 19.58 -12.76
C GLY A 314 30.32 19.25 -13.97
N LEU A 315 29.44 20.17 -14.39
CA LEU A 315 28.59 19.96 -15.56
C LEU A 315 29.39 20.02 -16.85
N LEU A 316 30.24 21.05 -16.99
CA LEU A 316 31.09 21.21 -18.17
C LEU A 316 32.10 20.07 -18.30
N GLU A 317 32.73 19.64 -17.19
CA GLU A 317 33.68 18.53 -17.20
C GLU A 317 33.01 17.19 -17.57
N CYS A 318 31.78 16.95 -17.12
CA CYS A 318 31.01 15.80 -17.58
C CYS A 318 30.69 15.88 -19.07
N ALA A 319 30.30 17.06 -19.57
CA ALA A 319 30.03 17.27 -21.00
C ALA A 319 31.28 17.04 -21.86
N LEU A 320 32.43 17.60 -21.47
CA LEU A 320 33.71 17.42 -22.19
C LEU A 320 34.15 15.95 -22.23
N ARG A 321 33.94 15.21 -21.14
CA ARG A 321 34.20 13.76 -21.11
C ARG A 321 33.35 13.02 -22.13
N LEU A 322 32.04 13.26 -22.11
CA LEU A 322 31.09 12.62 -23.02
C LEU A 322 31.27 13.05 -24.48
N LYS A 323 31.69 14.29 -24.72
CA LYS A 323 32.05 14.77 -26.07
C LYS A 323 33.25 14.03 -26.63
N LYS A 324 34.23 13.71 -25.78
CA LYS A 324 35.42 12.94 -26.17
C LYS A 324 35.10 11.45 -26.35
N ASP A 325 34.30 10.89 -25.45
CA ASP A 325 33.88 9.49 -25.45
C ASP A 325 32.42 9.41 -24.98
N PRO A 326 31.45 9.30 -25.91
CA PRO A 326 30.03 9.21 -25.56
C PRO A 326 29.67 8.00 -24.68
N GLU A 327 30.52 6.96 -24.66
CA GLU A 327 30.33 5.77 -23.84
C GLU A 327 31.02 5.85 -22.46
N ASP A 328 31.64 7.00 -22.13
CA ASP A 328 32.33 7.20 -20.85
C ASP A 328 31.38 6.96 -19.67
N ARG A 329 31.84 6.14 -18.73
CA ARG A 329 31.09 5.77 -17.51
C ARG A 329 31.53 6.57 -16.28
N LYS A 330 32.28 7.65 -16.48
CA LYS A 330 32.89 8.49 -15.44
C LYS A 330 32.31 9.90 -15.40
N ALA A 331 31.30 10.22 -16.22
CA ALA A 331 30.49 11.43 -16.14
C ALA A 331 29.54 11.41 -14.91
N TYR A 332 30.13 11.18 -13.74
CA TYR A 332 29.49 11.07 -12.43
C TYR A 332 30.00 12.19 -11.53
N PHE A 333 29.10 12.93 -10.90
CA PHE A 333 29.45 14.07 -10.05
C PHE A 333 28.72 14.03 -8.71
N THR A 334 29.41 14.42 -7.63
CA THR A 334 28.85 14.46 -6.27
C THR A 334 28.82 15.89 -5.74
N LEU A 335 27.69 16.32 -5.19
CA LEU A 335 27.54 17.62 -4.55
C LEU A 335 27.91 17.56 -3.05
N TRP A 336 27.96 16.35 -2.48
CA TRP A 336 28.26 16.11 -1.08
C TRP A 336 29.77 16.18 -0.79
N HIS A 337 30.18 17.05 0.12
CA HIS A 337 31.56 17.18 0.58
C HIS A 337 31.69 16.64 2.01
N ASN A 338 32.13 15.39 2.13
CA ASN A 338 32.18 14.64 3.39
C ASN A 338 32.71 15.45 4.58
N LYS A 339 33.87 16.10 4.45
CA LYS A 339 34.48 16.86 5.56
C LYS A 339 33.63 18.05 6.02
N ARG A 340 32.89 18.70 5.12
CA ARG A 340 32.04 19.85 5.47
C ARG A 340 30.67 19.40 5.93
N ASP A 341 30.03 18.54 5.13
CA ASP A 341 28.61 18.20 5.27
C ASP A 341 28.35 17.20 6.42
N LEU A 342 29.38 16.48 6.92
CA LEU A 342 29.26 15.70 8.16
C LEU A 342 29.50 16.52 9.44
N LEU A 343 30.24 17.64 9.35
CA LEU A 343 30.70 18.40 10.53
C LEU A 343 29.90 19.68 10.77
N LYS A 344 29.34 20.31 9.73
CA LYS A 344 28.52 21.51 9.87
C LYS A 344 27.12 21.17 10.40
N LYS A 345 26.50 22.11 11.11
CA LYS A 345 25.12 21.92 11.63
C LYS A 345 24.04 22.10 10.55
N GLU A 346 24.29 22.96 9.56
CA GLU A 346 23.29 23.37 8.56
C GLU A 346 23.89 23.48 7.14
N GLY A 347 23.04 23.77 6.15
CA GLY A 347 23.44 23.99 4.75
C GLY A 347 23.87 22.73 4.00
N HIS A 348 23.23 21.61 4.30
CA HIS A 348 23.55 20.30 3.73
C HIS A 348 22.75 20.06 2.44
N PRO A 349 23.39 19.74 1.30
CA PRO A 349 22.69 19.57 0.04
C PRO A 349 21.75 18.37 0.10
N CYS A 350 20.50 18.55 -0.35
CA CYS A 350 19.55 17.45 -0.47
C CYS A 350 19.83 16.62 -1.74
N PHE A 351 20.11 17.29 -2.85
CA PHE A 351 20.67 16.71 -4.08
C PHE A 351 22.14 16.36 -3.87
N VAL A 352 22.53 15.08 -3.98
CA VAL A 352 23.87 14.62 -3.57
C VAL A 352 24.72 14.05 -4.69
N SER A 353 24.13 13.51 -5.75
CA SER A 353 24.88 13.05 -6.91
C SER A 353 24.06 13.02 -8.17
N LEU A 354 24.76 13.08 -9.29
CA LEU A 354 24.22 12.91 -10.63
C LEU A 354 25.15 12.10 -11.51
N PHE A 355 24.58 11.42 -12.50
CA PHE A 355 25.30 10.59 -13.45
C PHE A 355 24.68 10.72 -14.83
N PHE A 356 25.51 11.07 -15.81
CA PHE A 356 25.12 11.14 -17.21
C PHE A 356 25.61 9.92 -17.97
N ARG A 357 24.78 9.39 -18.87
CA ARG A 357 25.14 8.29 -19.77
C ARG A 357 24.45 8.42 -21.11
N LYS A 358 25.17 8.16 -22.20
CA LYS A 358 24.52 7.76 -23.46
C LYS A 358 23.86 6.41 -23.28
N PHE A 359 22.58 6.30 -23.64
CA PHE A 359 21.82 5.06 -23.67
C PHE A 359 20.78 5.17 -24.80
N GLU A 360 20.75 4.19 -25.70
CA GLU A 360 19.87 4.20 -26.89
C GLU A 360 19.95 5.51 -27.68
N GLU A 361 21.19 5.94 -27.99
CA GLU A 361 21.49 7.20 -28.71
C GLU A 361 20.97 8.49 -28.05
N LYS A 362 20.52 8.43 -26.79
CA LYS A 362 20.05 9.58 -26.01
C LYS A 362 20.90 9.80 -24.76
N LEU A 363 21.01 11.05 -24.30
CA LEU A 363 21.63 11.37 -23.02
C LEU A 363 20.63 11.14 -21.89
N THR A 364 20.89 10.16 -21.03
CA THR A 364 20.12 9.88 -19.81
C THR A 364 20.77 10.53 -18.58
N LEU A 365 19.96 10.88 -17.58
CA LEU A 365 20.41 11.46 -16.31
C LEU A 365 19.85 10.66 -15.13
N THR A 366 20.72 10.18 -14.25
CA THR A 366 20.32 9.65 -12.94
C THR A 366 20.74 10.63 -11.84
N ALA A 367 19.80 11.01 -10.98
CA ALA A 367 20.01 11.95 -9.88
C ALA A 367 19.57 11.35 -8.54
N THR A 368 20.33 11.62 -7.48
CA THR A 368 20.06 11.09 -6.14
C THR A 368 19.86 12.22 -5.13
N PHE A 369 18.77 12.14 -4.38
CA PHE A 369 18.43 13.03 -3.27
C PHE A 369 18.44 12.23 -1.96
N ARG A 370 19.24 12.67 -0.98
CA ARG A 370 19.28 12.01 0.34
C ARG A 370 18.00 12.26 1.14
N THR A 371 17.43 13.45 1.00
CA THR A 371 16.18 13.89 1.64
C THR A 371 15.39 14.69 0.61
N HIS A 372 14.09 14.46 0.47
CA HIS A 372 13.29 15.11 -0.56
C HIS A 372 11.91 15.49 -0.02
N ASN A 373 11.43 16.69 -0.35
CA ASN A 373 10.05 17.09 -0.07
C ASN A 373 9.17 16.68 -1.27
N ALA A 374 8.16 15.86 -1.03
CA ALA A 374 7.31 15.32 -2.10
C ALA A 374 6.39 16.37 -2.73
N MET A 375 5.83 17.28 -1.93
CA MET A 375 4.80 18.23 -2.37
C MET A 375 5.38 19.35 -3.23
N ASP A 376 6.32 20.11 -2.68
CA ASP A 376 6.85 21.32 -3.31
C ASP A 376 8.22 21.11 -3.95
N GLY A 377 9.06 20.28 -3.31
CA GLY A 377 10.46 20.12 -3.72
C GLY A 377 10.63 19.23 -4.94
N TRP A 378 9.91 18.12 -5.02
CA TRP A 378 10.17 17.07 -6.01
C TRP A 378 10.01 17.54 -7.44
N LEU A 379 8.87 18.18 -7.76
CA LEU A 379 8.61 18.64 -9.12
C LEU A 379 9.57 19.77 -9.51
N LEU A 380 9.79 20.74 -8.63
CA LEU A 380 10.76 21.83 -8.83
C LEU A 380 12.16 21.29 -9.16
N ASN A 381 12.65 20.34 -8.36
CA ASN A 381 13.95 19.72 -8.57
C ASN A 381 13.99 18.92 -9.88
N CYS A 382 12.91 18.24 -10.26
CA CYS A 382 12.82 17.55 -11.56
C CYS A 382 12.99 18.52 -12.74
N TYR A 383 12.35 19.69 -12.69
CA TYR A 383 12.56 20.75 -13.68
C TYR A 383 14.01 21.27 -13.68
N GLY A 384 14.64 21.40 -12.51
CA GLY A 384 16.06 21.74 -12.43
C GLY A 384 16.97 20.69 -13.08
N LEU A 385 16.68 19.40 -12.90
CA LEU A 385 17.39 18.31 -13.56
C LEU A 385 17.22 18.32 -15.08
N MET A 386 16.03 18.69 -15.58
CA MET A 386 15.82 18.89 -17.02
C MET A 386 16.76 19.96 -17.59
N ALA A 387 16.93 21.07 -16.88
CA ALA A 387 17.85 22.14 -17.30
C ALA A 387 19.30 21.66 -17.31
N ILE A 388 19.71 20.93 -16.27
CA ILE A 388 21.05 20.30 -16.17
C ILE A 388 21.29 19.32 -17.32
N GLN A 389 20.31 18.46 -17.63
CA GLN A 389 20.41 17.49 -18.71
C GLN A 389 20.48 18.17 -20.08
N ASN A 390 19.62 19.16 -20.33
CA ASN A 390 19.62 19.92 -21.58
C ASN A 390 20.96 20.63 -21.80
N PHE A 391 21.51 21.27 -20.76
CA PHE A 391 22.82 21.92 -20.83
C PHE A 391 23.92 20.96 -21.29
N VAL A 392 23.97 19.73 -20.74
CA VAL A 392 24.98 18.73 -21.14
C VAL A 392 24.66 18.15 -22.53
N ALA A 393 23.39 17.88 -22.83
CA ALA A 393 22.92 17.35 -24.10
C ALA A 393 23.28 18.25 -25.28
N GLU A 394 23.08 19.56 -25.15
CA GLU A 394 23.43 20.56 -26.16
C GLU A 394 24.93 20.57 -26.46
N GLN A 395 25.79 20.44 -25.44
CA GLN A 395 27.25 20.47 -25.61
C GLN A 395 27.82 19.26 -26.35
N ILE A 396 27.14 18.12 -26.24
CA ILE A 396 27.55 16.84 -26.82
C ILE A 396 26.70 16.44 -28.03
N GLU A 397 25.74 17.28 -28.42
CA GLU A 397 24.87 17.10 -29.59
C GLU A 397 24.07 15.78 -29.54
N LEU A 398 23.64 15.35 -28.34
CA LEU A 398 22.78 14.18 -28.16
C LEU A 398 21.34 14.59 -27.83
N PRO A 399 20.33 13.87 -28.35
CA PRO A 399 18.96 14.06 -27.91
C PRO A 399 18.78 13.68 -26.44
N VAL A 400 17.82 14.33 -25.79
CA VAL A 400 17.52 14.11 -24.38
C VAL A 400 16.79 12.78 -24.19
N GLY A 401 17.26 11.97 -23.23
CA GLY A 401 16.64 10.72 -22.80
C GLY A 401 15.99 10.82 -21.42
N ALA A 402 15.61 9.68 -20.85
CA ALA A 402 14.92 9.65 -19.56
C ALA A 402 15.73 10.24 -18.40
N ILE A 403 15.01 10.84 -17.44
CA ILE A 403 15.55 11.23 -16.13
C ILE A 403 15.10 10.21 -15.08
N THR A 404 16.06 9.65 -14.33
CA THR A 404 15.80 8.81 -13.16
C THR A 404 16.14 9.57 -11.89
N VAL A 405 15.20 9.67 -10.96
CA VAL A 405 15.38 10.31 -9.64
C VAL A 405 15.26 9.26 -8.54
N PHE A 406 16.32 9.09 -7.77
CA PHE A 406 16.29 8.34 -6.51
C PHE A 406 16.11 9.29 -5.34
N SER A 407 15.11 9.03 -4.50
CA SER A 407 14.91 9.76 -3.24
C SER A 407 15.07 8.79 -2.06
N HIS A 408 16.18 8.87 -1.34
CA HIS A 408 16.49 7.94 -0.24
C HIS A 408 15.50 8.05 0.92
N SER A 409 15.21 9.29 1.34
CA SER A 409 14.14 9.62 2.29
C SER A 409 13.30 10.72 1.65
N ILE A 410 12.06 10.42 1.29
CA ILE A 410 11.13 11.40 0.74
C ILE A 410 9.94 11.54 1.68
N SER A 411 9.52 12.78 1.92
CA SER A 411 8.54 13.09 2.94
C SER A 411 7.45 14.06 2.49
N LEU A 412 6.29 13.92 3.10
CA LEU A 412 5.12 14.79 2.97
C LEU A 412 4.70 15.27 4.37
N ASP A 413 4.38 16.55 4.53
CA ASP A 413 3.83 17.09 5.77
C ASP A 413 2.39 16.57 5.94
N PRO A 414 2.02 15.93 7.06
CA PRO A 414 0.64 15.52 7.32
C PRO A 414 -0.36 16.68 7.20
N ARG A 415 0.05 17.92 7.48
CA ARG A 415 -0.77 19.13 7.32
C ARG A 415 -1.10 19.46 5.86
N GLU A 416 -0.36 18.89 4.91
CA GLU A 416 -0.60 19.03 3.48
C GLU A 416 -1.42 17.88 2.88
N LEU A 417 -1.96 16.99 3.71
CA LEU A 417 -2.77 15.86 3.23
C LEU A 417 -3.99 16.31 2.43
N ASP A 418 -4.66 17.40 2.81
CA ASP A 418 -5.81 17.92 2.05
C ASP A 418 -5.41 18.32 0.62
N ARG A 419 -4.25 18.97 0.48
CA ARG A 419 -3.67 19.35 -0.82
C ARG A 419 -3.27 18.10 -1.61
N ALA A 420 -2.67 17.12 -0.95
CA ALA A 420 -2.32 15.83 -1.57
C ALA A 420 -3.57 15.08 -2.07
N MET A 421 -4.63 15.05 -1.25
CA MET A 421 -5.92 14.45 -1.59
C MET A 421 -6.60 15.20 -2.74
N ALA A 422 -6.48 16.53 -2.83
CA ALA A 422 -6.98 17.29 -3.96
C ALA A 422 -6.25 16.94 -5.28
N VAL A 423 -4.93 16.70 -5.22
CA VAL A 423 -4.15 16.21 -6.37
C VAL A 423 -4.65 14.83 -6.81
N VAL A 424 -4.89 13.92 -5.85
CA VAL A 424 -5.42 12.58 -6.11
C VAL A 424 -6.86 12.60 -6.60
N GLY A 425 -7.72 13.47 -6.07
CA GLY A 425 -9.11 13.62 -6.51
C GLY A 425 -9.23 14.11 -7.95
N LYS A 426 -8.25 14.92 -8.40
CA LYS A 426 -8.09 15.34 -9.80
C LYS A 426 -7.37 14.30 -10.67
N ARG A 427 -6.99 13.13 -10.13
CA ARG A 427 -6.46 12.03 -10.94
C ARG A 427 -7.56 11.58 -11.88
N SER A 428 -7.40 11.97 -13.15
CA SER A 428 -8.39 11.67 -14.17
C SER A 428 -8.70 10.16 -14.16
N ARG A 429 -9.98 9.82 -14.01
CA ARG A 429 -10.51 8.48 -14.29
C ARG A 429 -10.36 8.09 -15.76
N SER A 430 -9.79 8.97 -16.60
CA SER A 430 -9.46 8.64 -17.97
C SER A 430 -8.67 7.35 -17.99
N LYS A 431 -9.23 6.35 -18.68
CA LYS A 431 -8.56 5.13 -19.10
C LYS A 431 -7.44 5.51 -20.07
N VAL A 432 -6.38 6.15 -19.57
CA VAL A 432 -5.16 6.33 -20.37
C VAL A 432 -4.61 4.93 -20.56
N PHE A 433 -4.91 4.37 -21.72
CA PHE A 433 -4.41 3.07 -22.12
C PHE A 433 -2.91 3.20 -22.27
N ARG A 434 -2.17 2.59 -21.35
CA ARG A 434 -0.71 2.52 -21.40
C ARG A 434 -0.35 1.13 -21.92
N LEU A 435 0.41 1.11 -23.01
CA LEU A 435 1.06 -0.11 -23.46
C LEU A 435 2.14 -0.50 -22.45
N ASP A 436 2.17 -1.77 -22.08
CA ASP A 436 3.25 -2.32 -21.25
C ASP A 436 4.55 -2.27 -22.07
N PRO A 437 5.64 -1.69 -21.55
CA PRO A 437 6.91 -1.64 -22.27
C PRO A 437 7.49 -3.03 -22.56
N MET A 438 7.03 -4.08 -21.86
CA MET A 438 7.42 -5.46 -22.14
C MET A 438 6.67 -6.04 -23.35
N GLY A 439 5.73 -5.31 -23.97
CA GLY A 439 4.95 -5.75 -25.12
C GLY A 439 3.51 -6.13 -24.77
N TYR A 440 2.87 -6.84 -25.68
CA TYR A 440 1.47 -7.27 -25.57
C TYR A 440 1.32 -8.77 -25.84
N PHE A 441 0.14 -9.31 -25.58
CA PHE A 441 -0.14 -10.73 -25.73
C PHE A 441 -1.33 -10.97 -26.65
N ARG A 442 -1.17 -11.90 -27.57
CA ARG A 442 -2.25 -12.44 -28.39
C ARG A 442 -2.56 -13.85 -27.91
N ILE A 443 -3.82 -14.12 -27.62
CA ILE A 443 -4.28 -15.41 -27.13
C ILE A 443 -5.16 -16.06 -28.19
N THR A 444 -4.91 -17.34 -28.46
CA THR A 444 -5.71 -18.16 -29.35
C THR A 444 -5.91 -19.55 -28.75
N LEU A 445 -6.89 -20.30 -29.27
CA LEU A 445 -7.04 -21.72 -28.98
C LEU A 445 -6.43 -22.52 -30.14
N ASP A 446 -5.53 -23.43 -29.81
CA ASP A 446 -4.87 -24.33 -30.77
C ASP A 446 -5.13 -25.78 -30.35
N GLY A 447 -6.15 -26.39 -30.96
CA GLY A 447 -6.60 -27.74 -30.65
C GLY A 447 -7.06 -27.90 -29.20
N LYS A 448 -6.26 -28.62 -28.39
CA LYS A 448 -6.55 -28.91 -26.98
C LYS A 448 -5.76 -28.02 -26.00
N GLU A 449 -5.15 -26.96 -26.51
CA GLU A 449 -4.31 -26.05 -25.73
C GLU A 449 -4.65 -24.59 -26.02
N ILE A 450 -4.31 -23.73 -25.07
CA ILE A 450 -4.30 -22.28 -25.23
C ILE A 450 -2.89 -21.90 -25.69
N LEU A 451 -2.81 -21.15 -26.79
CA LEU A 451 -1.58 -20.56 -27.31
C LEU A 451 -1.56 -19.07 -26.95
N VAL A 452 -0.49 -18.63 -26.31
CA VAL A 452 -0.26 -17.22 -25.98
C VAL A 452 1.01 -16.77 -26.67
N GLU A 453 0.88 -15.85 -27.62
CA GLU A 453 2.00 -15.18 -28.27
C GLU A 453 2.34 -13.91 -27.49
N HIS A 454 3.54 -13.84 -26.92
CA HIS A 454 4.11 -12.60 -26.39
C HIS A 454 4.78 -11.84 -27.52
N ARG A 455 4.33 -10.61 -27.76
CA ARG A 455 4.68 -9.81 -28.93
C ARG A 455 5.19 -8.44 -28.52
N PHE A 456 6.15 -7.94 -29.28
CA PHE A 456 6.60 -6.56 -29.19
C PHE A 456 6.63 -5.99 -30.61
N GLU A 457 5.90 -4.90 -30.82
CA GLU A 457 5.59 -4.39 -32.16
C GLU A 457 5.02 -5.53 -33.05
N ASP A 458 5.64 -5.80 -34.20
CA ASP A 458 5.21 -6.83 -35.15
C ASP A 458 5.90 -8.19 -34.94
N VAL A 459 6.75 -8.33 -33.92
CA VAL A 459 7.55 -9.53 -33.68
C VAL A 459 6.99 -10.37 -32.54
N THR A 460 6.84 -11.67 -32.76
CA THR A 460 6.60 -12.64 -31.68
C THR A 460 7.91 -12.91 -30.95
N LEU A 461 7.99 -12.49 -29.69
CA LEU A 461 9.14 -12.72 -28.82
C LEU A 461 9.17 -14.16 -28.32
N ARG A 462 8.00 -14.69 -27.95
CA ARG A 462 7.87 -16.02 -27.37
C ARG A 462 6.44 -16.55 -27.49
N GLU A 463 6.32 -17.87 -27.58
CA GLU A 463 5.06 -18.58 -27.44
C GLU A 463 4.98 -19.34 -26.12
N TYR A 464 3.80 -19.32 -25.51
CA TYR A 464 3.45 -20.11 -24.35
C TYR A 464 2.29 -21.03 -24.69
N ARG A 465 2.39 -22.29 -24.29
CA ARG A 465 1.35 -23.29 -24.50
C ARG A 465 0.96 -23.92 -23.17
N GLY A 466 -0.34 -24.15 -23.00
CA GLY A 466 -0.87 -24.76 -21.78
C GLY A 466 -2.37 -24.98 -21.83
N LYS A 467 -2.86 -25.91 -21.01
CA LYS A 467 -4.30 -26.24 -20.94
C LYS A 467 -5.06 -25.41 -19.92
N THR A 468 -4.35 -24.71 -19.03
CA THR A 468 -4.95 -23.93 -17.93
C THR A 468 -4.32 -22.54 -17.84
N ALA A 469 -5.13 -21.56 -17.44
CA ALA A 469 -4.68 -20.19 -17.21
C ALA A 469 -3.59 -20.14 -16.15
N VAL A 470 -3.69 -20.97 -15.10
CA VAL A 470 -2.71 -21.06 -14.01
C VAL A 470 -1.34 -21.52 -14.54
N SER A 471 -1.30 -22.54 -15.41
CA SER A 471 -0.05 -23.01 -16.01
C SER A 471 0.64 -21.91 -16.82
N LEU A 472 -0.13 -21.20 -17.64
CA LEU A 472 0.37 -20.10 -18.46
C LEU A 472 0.84 -18.92 -17.60
N GLN A 473 0.09 -18.57 -16.55
CA GLN A 473 0.49 -17.56 -15.57
C GLN A 473 1.89 -17.84 -15.01
N TYR A 474 2.18 -19.08 -14.60
CA TYR A 474 3.50 -19.41 -14.06
C TYR A 474 4.62 -19.32 -15.10
N GLN A 475 4.36 -19.70 -16.35
CA GLN A 475 5.34 -19.57 -17.43
C GLN A 475 5.67 -18.10 -17.73
N ILE A 476 4.62 -17.28 -17.89
CA ILE A 476 4.73 -15.84 -18.17
C ILE A 476 5.42 -15.11 -17.00
N ALA A 477 5.05 -15.44 -15.76
CA ALA A 477 5.65 -14.85 -14.56
C ALA A 477 7.13 -15.24 -14.40
N ARG A 478 7.49 -16.50 -14.65
CA ARG A 478 8.88 -16.98 -14.59
C ARG A 478 9.78 -16.22 -15.56
N ASP A 479 9.25 -15.87 -16.72
CA ASP A 479 10.00 -15.17 -17.75
C ASP A 479 9.99 -13.64 -17.58
N VAL A 480 9.27 -13.13 -16.57
CA VAL A 480 9.15 -11.69 -16.28
C VAL A 480 8.62 -10.92 -17.52
N ALA A 481 7.69 -11.54 -18.26
CA ALA A 481 7.21 -11.01 -19.55
C ALA A 481 6.22 -9.84 -19.42
N LEU A 482 5.92 -9.38 -18.20
CA LEU A 482 4.97 -8.32 -17.87
C LEU A 482 5.60 -7.36 -16.88
N SER A 483 5.29 -6.06 -17.03
CA SER A 483 5.73 -5.04 -16.08
C SER A 483 4.60 -4.18 -15.52
N ASP A 484 3.41 -4.19 -16.15
CA ASP A 484 2.24 -3.42 -15.71
C ASP A 484 1.18 -4.28 -15.00
N ILE A 485 0.75 -3.86 -13.80
CA ILE A 485 -0.22 -4.59 -12.98
C ILE A 485 -1.60 -4.65 -13.66
N ASN A 486 -2.04 -3.57 -14.31
CA ASN A 486 -3.35 -3.55 -14.97
C ASN A 486 -3.34 -4.46 -16.21
N HIS A 487 -2.22 -4.47 -16.96
CA HIS A 487 -2.02 -5.41 -18.05
C HIS A 487 -2.00 -6.87 -17.56
N ALA A 488 -1.33 -7.15 -16.44
CA ALA A 488 -1.34 -8.49 -15.83
C ALA A 488 -2.74 -8.95 -15.42
N ILE A 489 -3.56 -8.04 -14.85
CA ILE A 489 -4.97 -8.32 -14.51
C ILE A 489 -5.81 -8.58 -15.78
N TYR A 490 -5.63 -7.78 -16.83
CA TYR A 490 -6.28 -8.00 -18.12
C TYR A 490 -5.89 -9.36 -18.69
N LEU A 491 -4.59 -9.69 -18.73
CA LEU A 491 -4.09 -10.94 -19.26
C LEU A 491 -4.66 -12.13 -18.50
N GLY A 492 -4.62 -12.09 -17.16
CA GLY A 492 -5.22 -13.15 -16.33
C GLY A 492 -6.71 -13.37 -16.63
N ARG A 493 -7.48 -12.29 -16.87
CA ARG A 493 -8.88 -12.39 -17.28
C ARG A 493 -9.03 -13.03 -18.67
N GLN A 494 -8.21 -12.65 -19.64
CA GLN A 494 -8.26 -13.25 -20.98
C GLN A 494 -7.86 -14.74 -20.96
N LEU A 495 -6.84 -15.11 -20.19
CA LEU A 495 -6.43 -16.51 -20.02
C LEU A 495 -7.54 -17.35 -19.38
N ALA A 496 -8.23 -16.82 -18.36
CA ALA A 496 -9.37 -17.51 -17.74
C ALA A 496 -10.54 -17.70 -18.73
N LYS A 497 -10.82 -16.70 -19.57
CA LYS A 497 -11.82 -16.80 -20.64
C LYS A 497 -11.44 -17.86 -21.67
N ALA A 498 -10.18 -17.87 -22.11
CA ALA A 498 -9.67 -18.86 -23.06
C ALA A 498 -9.75 -20.29 -22.47
N GLU A 499 -9.38 -20.47 -21.21
CA GLU A 499 -9.52 -21.77 -20.53
C GLU A 499 -10.97 -22.25 -20.46
N MET A 500 -11.92 -21.35 -20.18
CA MET A 500 -13.34 -21.70 -20.13
C MET A 500 -13.87 -22.06 -21.53
N ALA A 501 -13.53 -21.28 -22.55
CA ALA A 501 -13.88 -21.58 -23.94
C ALA A 501 -13.34 -22.94 -24.40
N LEU A 502 -12.08 -23.26 -24.05
CA LEU A 502 -11.45 -24.55 -24.34
C LEU A 502 -12.17 -25.72 -23.66
N LYS A 503 -12.60 -25.56 -22.40
CA LYS A 503 -13.37 -26.59 -21.68
C LYS A 503 -14.75 -26.82 -22.27
N ASP A 504 -15.42 -25.75 -22.69
CA ASP A 504 -16.78 -25.80 -23.20
C ASP A 504 -16.85 -26.13 -24.71
N GLY A 505 -15.69 -26.24 -25.39
CA GLY A 505 -15.63 -26.45 -26.83
C GLY A 505 -16.18 -25.27 -27.64
N ARG A 506 -16.11 -24.06 -27.09
CA ARG A 506 -16.61 -22.82 -27.71
C ARG A 506 -15.46 -22.01 -28.31
N GLU A 507 -15.78 -21.17 -29.29
CA GLU A 507 -14.83 -20.21 -29.83
C GLU A 507 -14.42 -19.19 -28.75
N PHE A 508 -13.12 -18.88 -28.71
CA PHE A 508 -12.58 -17.81 -27.88
C PHE A 508 -12.33 -16.57 -28.73
N VAL A 509 -12.89 -15.44 -28.29
CA VAL A 509 -12.59 -14.12 -28.84
C VAL A 509 -11.97 -13.28 -27.72
N GLN A 510 -10.75 -12.80 -27.95
CA GLN A 510 -10.06 -11.90 -27.03
C GLN A 510 -10.76 -10.52 -27.02
N ASP A 511 -10.92 -9.93 -25.83
CA ASP A 511 -11.55 -8.60 -25.67
C ASP A 511 -10.73 -7.45 -26.25
#